data_AF-A0A9D1FET3-F1
#
_entry.id   AF-A0A9D1FET3-F1
#
_cell.length_a   1.000
_cell.length_b   1.000
_cell.length_c   1.000
_cell.angle_alpha   90.00
_cell.angle_beta   90.00
_cell.angle_gamma   90.00
#
_symmetry.space_group_name_H-M   'P 1'
#
loop_
_entity.id
_entity.type
_entity.pdbx_description
1 polymer ?
#
loop_
_entity_poly.entity_id
_entity_poly.type
_entity_poly.pdbx_seq_one_letter_code
_entity_poly.pdbx_strand_id
1 'polypeptide(L)' 'MATYKSKKAYMYGTGRRKSSVARVHLFPGGTGAITINGRDIDDYFGLETLKLIV' A
#
# COMPACT_ATOMS: atom_id res chain seq x y z
N MET A 1 5.68 2.74 -30.58
CA MET A 1 5.89 2.25 -29.20
C MET A 1 4.71 1.39 -28.78
N ALA A 2 4.91 0.13 -28.41
CA ALA A 2 3.86 -0.66 -27.78
C ALA A 2 3.77 -0.28 -26.30
N THR A 3 2.61 0.22 -25.85
CA THR A 3 2.36 0.54 -24.45
C THR A 3 1.90 -0.72 -23.72
N TYR A 4 2.69 -1.20 -22.76
CA TYR A 4 2.32 -2.34 -21.93
C TYR A 4 1.19 -1.92 -20.98
N LYS A 5 0.03 -2.56 -21.13
CA LYS A 5 -1.12 -2.40 -20.23
C LYS A 5 -1.20 -3.62 -19.30
N SER A 6 -1.01 -3.42 -18.01
CA SER A 6 -1.10 -4.50 -17.02
C SER A 6 -2.50 -5.11 -16.98
N LYS A 7 -2.59 -6.44 -16.81
CA LYS A 7 -3.85 -7.19 -16.73
C LYS A 7 -4.76 -6.73 -15.58
N LYS A 8 -4.16 -6.21 -14.50
CA LYS A 8 -4.85 -5.46 -13.44
C LYS A 8 -4.35 -4.02 -13.47
N ALA A 9 -5.26 -3.06 -13.64
CA ALA A 9 -4.94 -1.66 -13.44
C ALA A 9 -4.67 -1.45 -11.95
N TYR A 10 -3.42 -1.18 -11.59
CA TYR A 10 -3.04 -0.71 -10.27
C TYR A 10 -2.12 0.49 -10.42
N MET A 11 -2.26 1.44 -9.52
CA MET A 11 -1.31 2.53 -9.40
C MET A 11 -0.15 2.04 -8.54
N TYR A 12 1.06 2.21 -9.05
CA TYR A 12 2.28 1.88 -8.32
C TYR A 12 2.75 3.11 -7.55
N GLY A 13 3.03 2.93 -6.26
CA GLY A 13 3.56 3.97 -5.39
C GLY A 13 4.74 3.47 -4.58
N THR A 14 5.64 4.38 -4.23
CA THR A 14 6.71 4.12 -3.26
C THR A 14 6.62 5.12 -2.12
N GLY A 15 6.84 4.65 -0.89
CA GLY A 15 6.87 5.48 0.31
C GLY A 15 8.19 5.29 1.05
N ARG A 16 8.72 6.37 1.63
CA ARG A 16 9.97 6.31 2.42
C ARG A 16 9.85 7.17 3.67
N ARG A 17 10.18 6.62 4.83
CA ARG A 17 10.32 7.37 6.08
C ARG A 17 11.59 6.91 6.80
N LYS A 18 12.52 7.85 7.05
CA LYS A 18 13.85 7.55 7.58
C LYS A 18 14.56 6.49 6.70
N SER A 19 14.86 5.32 7.26
CA SER A 19 15.46 4.17 6.55
C SER A 19 14.43 3.19 5.99
N SER A 20 13.15 3.27 6.38
CA SER A 20 12.10 2.35 5.94
C SER A 20 11.57 2.70 4.55
N VAL A 21 11.33 1.68 3.71
CA VAL A 21 10.80 1.80 2.35
C VAL A 21 9.58 0.90 2.17
N ALA A 22 8.51 1.44 1.60
CA ALA A 22 7.29 0.72 1.25
C ALA A 22 7.06 0.75 -0.26
N ARG A 23 6.62 -0.37 -0.83
CA ARG A 23 6.13 -0.49 -2.20
C ARG A 23 4.64 -0.78 -2.14
N VAL A 24 3.84 0.06 -2.79
CA VAL A 24 2.39 0.07 -2.67
C VAL A 24 1.76 -0.19 -4.03
N HIS A 25 0.77 -1.07 -4.04
CA HIS A 25 -0.10 -1.31 -5.19
C HIS A 25 -1.51 -0.86 -4.80
N LEU A 26 -1.98 0.22 -5.41
CA LEU A 26 -3.33 0.74 -5.19
C LEU A 26 -4.23 0.27 -6.33
N PHE A 27 -5.27 -0.49 -5.99
CA PHE A 27 -6.25 -0.99 -6.96
C PHE A 27 -7.50 -0.08 -6.94
N PRO A 28 -7.89 0.53 -8.08
CA PRO A 28 -9.13 1.29 -8.17
C PRO A 28 -10.35 0.37 -8.05
N GLY A 29 -11.38 0.80 -7.31
CA GLY A 29 -12.62 0.04 -7.12
C GLY A 29 -12.54 -1.15 -6.16
N GLY A 30 -11.50 -1.22 -5.31
CA GLY A 30 -11.38 -2.23 -4.25
C GLY A 30 -12.22 -1.94 -3.00
N THR A 31 -12.22 -2.86 -2.05
CA THR A 31 -12.95 -2.79 -0.76
C THR A 31 -12.35 -1.80 0.25
N GLY A 32 -11.23 -1.16 -0.08
CA GLY A 32 -10.49 -0.29 0.84
C GLY A 32 -9.65 -1.03 1.89
N ALA A 33 -9.59 -2.37 1.84
CA ALA A 33 -8.75 -3.16 2.74
C ALA A 33 -7.26 -2.88 2.52
N ILE A 34 -6.55 -2.54 3.59
CA ILE A 34 -5.10 -2.27 3.58
C ILE A 34 -4.40 -3.43 4.28
N THR A 35 -3.57 -4.15 3.53
CA THR A 35 -2.75 -5.25 4.06
C THR A 35 -1.27 -4.95 3.87
N ILE A 36 -0.48 -5.18 4.92
CA ILE A 36 0.95 -4.91 4.94
C ILE A 36 1.68 -6.24 5.17
N ASN A 37 2.35 -6.74 4.13
CA ASN A 37 3.06 -8.03 4.15
C ASN A 37 2.20 -9.20 4.68
N GLY A 38 0.91 -9.22 4.30
CA GLY A 38 -0.04 -10.27 4.71
C GLY A 38 -0.67 -10.09 6.09
N ARG A 39 -0.38 -8.98 6.79
CA ARG A 39 -1.03 -8.60 8.05
C ARG A 39 -2.01 -7.45 7.81
N ASP A 40 -3.07 -7.40 8.62
CA ASP A 40 -3.98 -6.26 8.63
C ASP A 40 -3.27 -5.01 9.20
N ILE A 41 -3.78 -3.82 8.87
CA ILE A 41 -3.25 -2.56 9.39
C ILE A 41 -3.32 -2.50 10.93
N ASP A 42 -4.35 -3.12 11.52
CA ASP A 42 -4.56 -3.16 12.96
C ASP A 42 -3.50 -4.01 13.68
N ASP A 43 -3.10 -5.12 13.07
CA ASP A 43 -2.06 -6.02 13.61
C ASP A 43 -0.64 -5.49 13.35
N TYR A 44 -0.45 -4.75 12.26
CA TYR A 44 0.85 -4.20 11.90
C TYR A 44 1.22 -2.98 12.76
N PHE A 45 0.26 -2.08 12.99
CA PHE A 45 0.44 -0.90 13.84
C PHE A 45 -0.19 -1.14 15.22
N GLY A 46 0.63 -1.54 16.19
CA GLY A 46 0.16 -1.85 17.55
C GLY A 46 -0.37 -0.66 18.37
N LEU A 47 -0.33 0.57 17.85
CA LEU A 47 -0.90 1.76 18.47
C LEU A 47 -1.75 2.51 17.45
N GLU A 48 -2.95 2.94 17.86
CA GLU A 48 -3.89 3.66 17.00
C GLU A 48 -3.31 4.98 16.46
N THR A 49 -2.48 5.66 17.26
CA THR A 49 -1.82 6.91 16.85
C THR A 49 -0.88 6.74 15.65
N LEU A 50 -0.31 5.55 15.48
CA LEU A 50 0.57 5.26 14.33
C LEU A 50 -0.22 5.08 13.04
N LYS A 51 -1.50 4.68 13.11
CA LYS A 51 -2.38 4.52 11.94
C LYS A 51 -2.77 5.85 11.33
N LEU A 52 -2.86 6.91 12.14
CA LEU A 52 -3.29 8.24 11.70
C LEU A 52 -2.17 9.06 11.04
N ILE A 53 -0.91 8.80 11.40
CA ILE A 53 0.21 9.68 11.07
C ILE A 53 1.01 9.18 9.85
N VAL A 54 0.96 7.88 9.56
CA VAL A 54 1.83 7.22 8.57
C VAL A 54 1.17 7.11 7.21
#